data_AF-A0A367GDC2-F1
#
_entry.id   AF-A0A367GDC2-F1
#
_cell.length_a   1.000
_cell.length_b   1.000
_cell.length_c   1.000
_cell.angle_alpha   90.00
_cell.angle_beta   90.00
_cell.angle_gamma   90.00
#
_symmetry.space_group_name_H-M   'P 1'
#
loop_
_entity.id
_entity.type
_entity.pdbx_description
1 polymer ?
#
loop_
_entity_poly.entity_id
_entity_poly.type
_entity_poly.pdbx_seq_one_letter_code
_entity_poly.pdbx_strand_id
1 'polypeptide(L)'
;MNETVTKRFLLYFRLMLLVWILVANAVIHLTGMEYSWLIFLSNIMMFTLEGDVKDRLVTVELGGLVGLVLTVAALLSISALTPVLGDFLGFILPLAVVLFILIILHPYAPKVLNNVGFAYLTVACIDIPALTAHLPQFFIIFIVGSVLFNGVCVLLMKPAKALAVRSAEKQNA
;
A
#
# COMPACT_ATOMS: atom_id res chain seq x y z
N MET A 1 -27.13 6.49 -7.05
CA MET A 1 -27.34 6.75 -5.60
C MET A 1 -27.67 8.22 -5.46
N ASN A 2 -28.69 8.60 -4.67
CA ASN A 2 -29.07 10.01 -4.47
C ASN A 2 -27.83 10.83 -4.02
N GLU A 3 -27.60 12.01 -4.60
CA GLU A 3 -26.39 12.81 -4.36
C GLU A 3 -26.16 13.09 -2.86
N THR A 4 -27.25 13.32 -2.11
CA THR A 4 -27.24 13.49 -0.66
C THR A 4 -26.76 12.25 0.08
N VAL A 5 -27.16 11.05 -0.37
CA VAL A 5 -26.70 9.77 0.20
C VAL A 5 -25.22 9.55 -0.09
N THR A 6 -24.75 9.93 -1.28
CA THR A 6 -23.32 9.83 -1.64
C THR A 6 -22.44 10.71 -0.76
N LYS A 7 -22.81 11.99 -0.56
CA LYS A 7 -22.06 12.90 0.32
C LYS A 7 -21.98 12.37 1.76
N ARG A 8 -23.10 11.83 2.28
CA ARG A 8 -23.18 11.24 3.62
C ARG A 8 -22.38 9.97 3.77
N PHE A 9 -22.45 9.10 2.77
CA PHE A 9 -21.65 7.88 2.71
C PHE A 9 -20.17 8.21 2.81
N LEU A 10 -19.68 9.14 1.99
CA LEU A 10 -18.28 9.55 2.01
C LEU A 10 -17.87 10.12 3.37
N LEU A 11 -18.72 10.93 4.00
CA LEU A 11 -18.44 11.44 5.34
C LEU A 11 -18.35 10.32 6.39
N TYR A 12 -19.36 9.45 6.48
CA TYR A 12 -19.37 8.36 7.46
C TYR A 12 -18.21 7.39 7.24
N PHE A 13 -17.92 7.08 5.98
CA PHE A 13 -16.79 6.24 5.61
C PHE A 13 -15.46 6.87 6.06
N ARG A 14 -15.21 8.15 5.78
CA ARG A 14 -14.00 8.86 6.21
C ARG A 14 -13.85 8.91 7.73
N LEU A 15 -14.94 9.14 8.46
CA LEU A 15 -14.93 9.14 9.94
C LEU A 15 -14.61 7.74 10.49
N MET A 16 -15.22 6.69 9.92
CA MET A 16 -14.92 5.31 10.31
C MET A 16 -13.47 4.93 10.00
N LEU A 17 -12.94 5.36 8.84
CA LEU A 17 -11.54 5.17 8.50
C LEU A 17 -10.60 5.87 9.47
N LEU A 18 -10.90 7.12 9.85
CA LEU A 18 -10.12 7.84 10.85
C LEU A 18 -10.06 7.06 12.17
N VAL A 19 -11.20 6.61 12.68
CA VAL A 19 -11.26 5.79 13.90
C VAL A 19 -10.46 4.51 13.73
N TRP A 20 -10.58 3.83 12.59
CA TRP A 20 -9.84 2.60 12.33
C TRP A 20 -8.32 2.82 12.27
N ILE A 21 -7.86 3.87 11.59
CA ILE A 21 -6.44 4.25 11.53
C ILE A 21 -5.90 4.53 12.94
N LEU A 22 -6.67 5.23 13.78
CA LEU A 22 -6.27 5.51 15.17
C LEU A 22 -6.19 4.23 16.00
N VAL A 23 -7.16 3.33 15.88
CA VAL A 23 -7.15 2.03 16.57
C VAL A 23 -5.95 1.20 16.14
N ALA A 24 -5.70 1.09 14.84
CA ALA A 24 -4.56 0.35 14.32
C ALA A 24 -3.22 0.94 14.79
N ASN A 25 -3.07 2.26 14.78
CA ASN A 25 -1.88 2.93 15.32
C ASN A 25 -1.69 2.66 16.82
N ALA A 26 -2.77 2.67 17.60
CA ALA A 26 -2.72 2.32 19.02
C ALA A 26 -2.26 0.87 19.22
N VAL A 27 -2.79 -0.08 18.43
CA VAL A 27 -2.36 -1.50 18.48
C VAL A 27 -0.90 -1.65 18.09
N ILE A 28 -0.46 -1.01 17.00
CA ILE A 28 0.94 -1.02 16.55
C ILE A 28 1.86 -0.46 17.63
N HIS A 29 1.48 0.65 18.24
CA HIS A 29 2.26 1.28 19.31
C HIS A 29 2.38 0.39 20.55
N LEU A 30 1.27 -0.23 20.99
CA LEU A 30 1.24 -1.10 22.16
C LEU A 30 1.96 -2.44 21.93
N THR A 31 1.99 -2.92 20.69
CA THR A 31 2.65 -4.19 20.34
C THR A 31 4.12 -4.03 19.96
N GLY A 32 4.60 -2.80 19.75
CA GLY A 32 5.96 -2.53 19.29
C GLY A 32 6.21 -3.01 17.86
N MET A 33 5.19 -3.06 17.00
CA MET A 33 5.30 -3.58 15.65
C MET A 33 6.16 -2.65 14.77
N GLU A 34 7.38 -3.09 14.47
CA GLU A 34 8.32 -2.41 13.58
C GLU A 34 7.84 -2.47 12.12
N TYR A 35 8.31 -1.56 11.27
CA TYR A 35 8.00 -1.52 9.82
C TYR A 35 6.50 -1.42 9.47
N SER A 36 5.67 -1.00 10.42
CA SER A 36 4.23 -0.80 10.25
C SER A 36 3.86 0.22 9.17
N TRP A 37 4.79 1.07 8.72
CA TRP A 37 4.62 1.95 7.57
C TRP A 37 4.21 1.19 6.30
N LEU A 38 4.62 -0.08 6.15
CA LEU A 38 4.21 -0.95 5.04
C LEU A 38 2.67 -1.08 4.97
N ILE A 39 2.00 -1.16 6.11
CA ILE A 39 0.54 -1.27 6.18
C ILE A 39 -0.11 0.04 5.68
N PHE A 40 0.42 1.17 6.11
CA PHE A 40 -0.16 2.48 5.81
C PHE A 40 0.10 2.94 4.38
N LEU A 41 1.24 2.60 3.80
CA LEU A 41 1.55 2.93 2.41
C LEU A 41 0.52 2.28 1.47
N SER A 42 0.18 1.03 1.72
CA SER A 42 -0.90 0.31 1.05
C SER A 42 -2.23 1.07 1.15
N ASN A 43 -2.58 1.46 2.38
CA ASN A 43 -3.86 2.08 2.65
C ASN A 43 -4.05 3.44 1.96
N ILE A 44 -3.02 4.29 1.97
CA ILE A 44 -3.05 5.58 1.29
C ILE A 44 -3.33 5.38 -0.20
N MET A 45 -2.64 4.43 -0.82
CA MET A 45 -2.79 4.16 -2.26
C MET A 45 -4.16 3.57 -2.61
N MET A 46 -4.76 2.78 -1.72
CA MET A 46 -6.12 2.27 -1.90
C MET A 46 -7.16 3.39 -2.04
N PHE A 47 -6.92 4.54 -1.40
CA PHE A 47 -7.83 5.70 -1.46
C PHE A 47 -7.54 6.68 -2.59
N THR A 48 -6.33 6.68 -3.15
CA THR A 48 -5.96 7.55 -4.28
C THR A 48 -6.28 6.92 -5.63
N LEU A 49 -6.36 5.60 -5.72
CA LEU A 49 -6.73 4.91 -6.95
C LEU A 49 -8.21 5.06 -7.27
N GLU A 50 -8.52 5.20 -8.56
CA GLU A 50 -9.88 5.20 -9.10
C GLU A 50 -10.36 3.76 -9.36
N GLY A 51 -11.69 3.55 -9.47
CA GLY A 51 -12.29 2.24 -9.76
C GLY A 51 -13.07 1.61 -8.60
N ASP A 52 -13.47 0.34 -8.74
CA ASP A 52 -14.11 -0.41 -7.66
C ASP A 52 -13.11 -0.67 -6.53
N VAL A 53 -13.59 -0.68 -5.30
CA VAL A 53 -12.80 -0.89 -4.09
C VAL A 53 -12.10 -2.25 -4.09
N LYS A 54 -12.75 -3.28 -4.64
CA LYS A 54 -12.13 -4.60 -4.79
C LYS A 54 -10.98 -4.57 -5.79
N ASP A 55 -11.16 -3.87 -6.91
CA ASP A 55 -10.11 -3.71 -7.92
C ASP A 55 -8.94 -2.90 -7.39
N ARG A 56 -9.23 -1.85 -6.60
CA ARG A 56 -8.20 -1.06 -5.89
C ARG A 56 -7.42 -1.94 -4.94
N LEU A 57 -8.09 -2.72 -4.09
CA LEU A 57 -7.44 -3.63 -3.15
C LEU A 57 -6.47 -4.56 -3.89
N VAL A 58 -6.94 -5.25 -4.94
CA VAL A 58 -6.11 -6.15 -5.73
C VAL A 58 -4.92 -5.41 -6.35
N THR A 59 -5.14 -4.22 -6.90
CA THR A 59 -4.09 -3.42 -7.56
C THR A 59 -3.03 -2.95 -6.57
N VAL A 60 -3.43 -2.54 -5.37
CA VAL A 60 -2.51 -2.09 -4.32
C VAL A 60 -1.71 -3.25 -3.77
N GLU A 61 -2.36 -4.36 -3.42
CA GLU A 61 -1.69 -5.53 -2.84
C GLU A 61 -0.74 -6.17 -3.86
N LEU A 62 -1.17 -6.33 -5.12
CA LEU A 62 -0.30 -6.86 -6.18
C LEU A 62 0.84 -5.90 -6.51
N GLY A 63 0.54 -4.61 -6.66
CA GLY A 63 1.56 -3.60 -6.95
C GLY A 63 2.62 -3.52 -5.85
N GLY A 64 2.19 -3.49 -4.59
CA GLY A 64 3.08 -3.49 -3.43
C GLY A 64 3.93 -4.77 -3.35
N LEU A 65 3.34 -5.94 -3.57
CA LEU A 65 4.06 -7.21 -3.59
C LEU A 65 5.14 -7.22 -4.67
N VAL A 66 4.79 -6.79 -5.89
CA VAL A 66 5.73 -6.72 -7.01
C VAL A 66 6.84 -5.71 -6.71
N GLY A 67 6.50 -4.56 -6.13
CA GLY A 67 7.48 -3.58 -5.67
C GLY A 67 8.49 -4.18 -4.70
N LEU A 68 8.03 -4.91 -3.69
CA LEU A 68 8.90 -5.60 -2.73
C LEU A 68 9.76 -6.68 -3.38
N VAL A 69 9.19 -7.50 -4.27
CA VAL A 69 9.95 -8.53 -5.01
C VAL A 69 11.02 -7.91 -5.89
N LEU A 70 10.70 -6.84 -6.62
CA LEU A 70 11.66 -6.09 -7.42
C LEU A 70 12.74 -5.43 -6.56
N THR A 71 12.40 -5.02 -5.33
CA THR A 71 13.39 -4.52 -4.36
C THR A 71 14.37 -5.62 -3.97
N VAL A 72 13.89 -6.84 -3.70
CA VAL A 72 14.77 -8.00 -3.44
C VAL A 72 15.67 -8.28 -4.64
N ALA A 73 15.11 -8.27 -5.85
CA ALA A 73 15.88 -8.47 -7.07
C ALA A 73 16.95 -7.38 -7.25
N ALA A 74 16.63 -6.11 -6.95
CA ALA A 74 17.59 -5.02 -6.94
C ALA A 74 18.70 -5.30 -5.93
N LEU A 75 18.38 -5.63 -4.68
CA LEU A 75 19.35 -5.90 -3.63
C LEU A 75 20.31 -7.04 -3.99
N LEU A 76 19.79 -8.15 -4.51
CA LEU A 76 20.61 -9.28 -4.95
C LEU A 76 21.54 -8.88 -6.10
N SER A 77 21.04 -8.08 -7.03
CA SER A 77 21.83 -7.56 -8.16
C SER A 77 22.92 -6.59 -7.68
N ILE A 78 22.61 -5.72 -6.72
CA ILE A 78 23.58 -4.79 -6.10
C ILE A 78 24.67 -5.60 -5.41
N SER A 79 24.31 -6.56 -4.57
CA SER A 79 25.28 -7.42 -3.88
C SER A 79 26.20 -8.19 -4.84
N ALA A 80 25.69 -8.59 -6.01
CA ALA A 80 26.47 -9.29 -7.02
C ALA A 80 27.38 -8.37 -7.85
N LEU A 81 26.94 -7.13 -8.12
CA LEU A 81 27.65 -6.20 -9.01
C LEU A 81 28.63 -5.28 -8.28
N THR A 82 28.38 -4.94 -7.01
CA THR A 82 29.27 -4.08 -6.20
C THR A 82 30.73 -4.59 -6.16
N PRO A 83 31.02 -5.91 -6.00
CA PRO A 83 32.41 -6.40 -6.03
C PRO A 83 33.12 -6.23 -7.37
N VAL A 84 32.39 -6.10 -8.49
CA VAL A 84 32.94 -6.04 -9.85
C VAL A 84 33.02 -4.61 -10.37
N LEU A 85 31.98 -3.81 -10.13
CA LEU A 85 31.80 -2.48 -10.70
C LEU A 85 32.07 -1.35 -9.70
N GLY A 86 32.32 -1.69 -8.43
CA GLY A 86 32.39 -0.73 -7.33
C GLY A 86 31.01 -0.31 -6.84
N ASP A 87 30.98 0.37 -5.69
CA ASP A 87 29.76 0.68 -4.95
C ASP A 87 28.73 1.50 -5.75
N PHE A 88 29.18 2.61 -6.34
CA PHE A 88 28.28 3.51 -7.07
C PHE A 88 27.63 2.85 -8.29
N LEU A 89 28.41 2.18 -9.15
CA LEU A 89 27.88 1.53 -10.35
C LEU A 89 27.13 0.24 -10.02
N GLY A 90 27.58 -0.50 -9.02
CA GLY A 90 26.88 -1.67 -8.48
C GLY A 90 25.50 -1.32 -7.92
N PHE A 91 25.34 -0.12 -7.37
CA PHE A 91 24.05 0.41 -6.90
C PHE A 91 23.15 0.95 -8.03
N ILE A 92 23.67 1.90 -8.82
CA ILE A 92 22.84 2.69 -9.74
C ILE A 92 22.31 1.87 -10.92
N LEU A 93 23.06 0.87 -11.39
CA LEU A 93 22.67 0.08 -12.56
C LEU A 93 21.47 -0.83 -12.26
N PRO A 94 21.46 -1.68 -11.21
CA PRO A 94 20.26 -2.42 -10.81
C PRO A 94 19.06 -1.54 -10.54
N LEU A 95 19.28 -0.41 -9.85
CA LEU A 95 18.20 0.53 -9.55
C LEU A 95 17.59 1.10 -10.83
N ALA A 96 18.42 1.53 -11.79
CA ALA A 96 17.97 2.04 -13.07
C ALA A 96 17.14 1.01 -13.85
N VAL A 97 17.55 -0.25 -13.86
CA VAL A 97 16.80 -1.34 -14.50
C VAL A 97 15.44 -1.55 -13.84
N VAL A 98 15.38 -1.61 -12.52
CA VAL A 98 14.11 -1.81 -11.80
C VAL A 98 13.17 -0.62 -11.96
N LEU A 99 13.69 0.61 -11.91
CA LEU A 99 12.91 1.82 -12.18
C LEU A 99 12.41 1.86 -13.62
N PHE A 100 13.22 1.46 -14.59
CA PHE A 100 12.79 1.32 -15.98
C PHE A 100 11.62 0.35 -16.09
N ILE A 101 11.69 -0.81 -15.44
CA ILE A 101 10.59 -1.78 -15.41
C ILE A 101 9.33 -1.15 -14.80
N LEU A 102 9.42 -0.54 -13.63
CA LEU A 102 8.24 0.00 -12.95
C LEU A 102 7.60 1.20 -13.66
N ILE A 103 8.41 2.06 -14.27
CA ILE A 103 7.93 3.34 -14.85
C ILE A 103 7.60 3.17 -16.32
N ILE A 104 8.51 2.58 -17.11
CA ILE A 104 8.36 2.48 -18.56
C ILE A 104 7.45 1.33 -18.95
N LEU A 105 7.54 0.19 -18.26
CA LEU A 105 6.66 -0.96 -18.57
C LEU A 105 5.28 -0.87 -17.91
N HIS A 106 5.02 0.17 -17.11
CA HIS A 106 3.73 0.45 -16.48
C HIS A 106 2.52 0.27 -17.43
N PRO A 107 2.50 0.85 -18.65
CA PRO A 107 1.32 0.78 -19.53
C PRO A 107 0.98 -0.65 -19.99
N TYR A 108 1.95 -1.58 -19.96
CA TYR A 108 1.77 -2.96 -20.38
C TYR A 108 1.22 -3.86 -19.27
N ALA A 109 1.46 -3.52 -18.00
CA ALA A 109 0.99 -4.28 -16.85
C ALA A 109 0.55 -3.38 -15.68
N PRO A 110 -0.40 -2.44 -15.88
CA PRO A 110 -0.69 -1.35 -14.93
C PRO A 110 -1.28 -1.80 -13.58
N LYS A 111 -1.74 -3.05 -13.48
CA LYS A 111 -2.19 -3.62 -12.19
C LYS A 111 -1.04 -4.13 -11.32
N VAL A 112 0.10 -4.41 -11.93
CA VAL A 112 1.24 -5.12 -11.35
C VAL A 112 2.45 -4.18 -11.24
N LEU A 113 2.70 -3.41 -12.31
CA LEU A 113 3.70 -2.36 -12.39
C LEU A 113 2.97 -1.03 -12.23
N ASN A 114 2.95 -0.50 -11.00
CA ASN A 114 2.17 0.69 -10.66
C ASN A 114 2.89 1.58 -9.63
N ASN A 115 2.31 2.76 -9.40
CA ASN A 115 2.80 3.74 -8.45
C ASN A 115 2.89 3.21 -7.02
N VAL A 116 2.12 2.16 -6.68
CA VAL A 116 2.19 1.50 -5.38
C VAL A 116 3.52 0.75 -5.28
N GLY A 117 3.82 -0.11 -6.25
CA GLY A 117 5.08 -0.85 -6.29
C GLY A 117 6.31 0.07 -6.31
N PHE A 118 6.22 1.19 -7.04
CA PHE A 118 7.27 2.21 -7.04
C PHE A 118 7.47 2.87 -5.66
N ALA A 119 6.39 3.15 -4.93
CA ALA A 119 6.48 3.71 -3.59
C ALA A 119 7.15 2.73 -2.61
N TYR A 120 6.76 1.45 -2.64
CA TYR A 120 7.39 0.42 -1.79
C TYR A 120 8.87 0.27 -2.07
N LEU A 121 9.26 0.21 -3.36
CA LEU A 121 10.66 0.16 -3.75
C LEU A 121 11.44 1.35 -3.19
N THR A 122 10.93 2.57 -3.40
CA THR A 122 11.61 3.80 -3.01
C THR A 122 11.82 3.84 -1.50
N VAL A 123 10.78 3.57 -0.71
CA VAL A 123 10.88 3.60 0.75
C VAL A 123 11.77 2.47 1.27
N ALA A 124 11.69 1.29 0.67
CA ALA A 124 12.55 0.16 1.05
C ALA A 124 14.02 0.40 0.69
N CYS A 125 14.32 1.14 -0.37
CA CYS A 125 15.68 1.53 -0.75
C CYS A 125 16.26 2.68 0.09
N ILE A 126 15.46 3.42 0.87
CA ILE A 126 15.97 4.45 1.79
C ILE A 126 16.75 3.81 2.94
N ASP A 127 16.32 2.64 3.40
CA ASP A 127 16.95 1.90 4.51
C ASP A 127 17.29 0.46 4.10
N ILE A 128 18.28 0.37 3.20
CA ILE A 128 18.82 -0.91 2.71
C ILE A 128 19.29 -1.81 3.87
N PRO A 129 20.00 -1.31 4.91
CA PRO A 129 20.37 -2.13 6.06
C PRO A 129 19.18 -2.78 6.77
N ALA A 130 18.12 -2.03 7.07
CA ALA A 130 16.93 -2.61 7.70
C ALA A 130 16.23 -3.62 6.79
N LEU A 131 16.09 -3.30 5.49
CA LEU A 131 15.47 -4.19 4.52
C LEU A 131 16.22 -5.52 4.40
N THR A 132 17.54 -5.47 4.32
CA THR A 132 18.39 -6.67 4.19
C THR A 132 18.37 -7.53 5.45
N ALA A 133 18.36 -6.91 6.63
CA ALA A 133 18.33 -7.62 7.90
C ALA A 133 16.94 -8.19 8.24
N HIS A 134 15.86 -7.52 7.82
CA HIS A 134 14.48 -7.83 8.23
C HIS A 134 13.57 -8.21 7.04
N LEU A 135 14.15 -8.70 5.94
CA LEU A 135 13.42 -9.00 4.71
C LEU A 135 12.17 -9.89 4.94
N PRO A 136 12.23 -11.02 5.69
CA PRO A 136 11.04 -11.82 5.94
C PRO A 136 9.96 -11.06 6.71
N GLN A 137 10.35 -10.22 7.66
CA GLN A 137 9.45 -9.40 8.46
C GLN A 137 8.74 -8.35 7.61
N PHE A 138 9.43 -7.73 6.63
CA PHE A 138 8.82 -6.82 5.67
C PHE A 138 7.70 -7.51 4.88
N PHE A 139 7.96 -8.71 4.34
CA PHE A 139 6.94 -9.47 3.61
C PHE A 139 5.77 -9.88 4.50
N ILE A 140 6.02 -10.33 5.73
CA ILE A 140 4.94 -10.72 6.66
C ILE A 140 4.08 -9.52 7.02
N ILE A 141 4.68 -8.40 7.39
CA ILE A 141 3.96 -7.19 7.82
C ILE A 141 3.19 -6.59 6.65
N PHE A 142 3.79 -6.56 5.46
CA PHE A 142 3.09 -6.17 4.25
C PHE A 142 1.92 -7.12 3.98
N ILE A 143 2.15 -8.41 3.75
CA ILE A 143 1.07 -9.33 3.32
C ILE A 143 -0.03 -9.44 4.38
N VAL A 144 0.33 -9.72 5.64
CA VAL A 144 -0.67 -9.97 6.69
C VAL A 144 -1.27 -8.65 7.16
N GLY A 145 -0.41 -7.67 7.47
CA GLY A 145 -0.86 -6.38 8.01
C GLY A 145 -1.67 -5.58 6.99
N SER A 146 -1.22 -5.51 5.74
CA SER A 146 -1.93 -4.79 4.67
C SER A 146 -3.29 -5.43 4.37
N VAL A 147 -3.33 -6.75 4.17
CA VAL A 147 -4.58 -7.46 3.86
C VAL A 147 -5.60 -7.33 4.99
N LEU A 148 -5.16 -7.47 6.26
CA LEU A 148 -6.04 -7.28 7.40
C LEU A 148 -6.56 -5.84 7.48
N PHE A 149 -5.66 -4.85 7.39
CA PHE A 149 -6.02 -3.45 7.51
C PHE A 149 -6.98 -3.02 6.40
N ASN A 150 -6.60 -3.25 5.15
CA ASN A 150 -7.40 -2.86 4.00
C ASN A 150 -8.69 -3.70 3.91
N GLY A 151 -8.65 -4.97 4.30
CA GLY A 151 -9.83 -5.81 4.43
C GLY A 151 -10.86 -5.21 5.39
N VAL A 152 -10.45 -4.71 6.55
CA VAL A 152 -11.34 -3.98 7.47
C VAL A 152 -11.87 -2.70 6.82
N CYS A 153 -11.03 -1.93 6.10
CA CYS A 153 -11.50 -0.76 5.35
C CYS A 153 -12.62 -1.09 4.35
N VAL A 154 -12.53 -2.22 3.64
CA VAL A 154 -13.62 -2.69 2.76
C VAL A 154 -14.87 -3.04 3.56
N LEU A 155 -14.72 -3.69 4.71
CA LEU A 155 -15.85 -4.06 5.56
C LEU A 155 -16.60 -2.83 6.11
N LEU A 156 -15.90 -1.73 6.40
CA LEU A 156 -16.48 -0.47 6.88
C LEU A 156 -17.41 0.21 5.85
N MET A 157 -17.34 -0.17 4.57
CA MET A 157 -18.21 0.40 3.55
C MET A 157 -19.69 0.04 3.72
N LYS A 158 -19.97 -1.19 4.16
CA LYS A 158 -21.34 -1.66 4.39
C LYS A 158 -22.06 -0.83 5.48
N PRO A 159 -21.53 -0.69 6.71
CA PRO A 159 -22.16 0.13 7.73
C PRO A 159 -22.17 1.62 7.37
N ALA A 160 -21.12 2.15 6.72
CA ALA A 160 -21.13 3.54 6.25
C ALA A 160 -22.28 3.81 5.27
N LYS A 161 -22.54 2.89 4.34
CA LYS A 161 -23.65 3.00 3.38
C LYS A 161 -25.01 2.89 4.08
N ALA A 162 -25.16 1.97 5.04
CA ALA A 162 -26.39 1.84 5.82
C ALA A 162 -26.71 3.10 6.63
N LEU A 163 -25.71 3.71 7.27
CA LEU A 163 -25.87 4.97 8.00
C LEU A 163 -26.21 6.14 7.08
N ALA A 164 -25.60 6.19 5.90
CA ALA A 164 -25.87 7.24 4.92
C ALA A 164 -27.33 7.22 4.43
N VAL A 165 -27.86 6.03 4.13
CA VAL A 165 -29.25 5.84 3.72
C VAL A 165 -30.20 6.23 4.85
N ARG A 166 -30.01 5.68 6.06
CA ARG A 166 -30.85 6.01 7.23
C ARG A 166 -30.85 7.49 7.59
N SER A 167 -29.68 8.14 7.48
CA SER A 167 -29.55 9.58 7.72
C SER A 167 -30.35 10.38 6.68
N ALA A 168 -30.27 10.00 5.40
CA ALA A 168 -31.03 10.63 4.30
C ALA A 168 -32.54 10.47 4.48
N GLU A 169 -33.01 9.28 4.87
CA GLU A 169 -34.43 9.03 5.14
C GLU A 169 -34.96 9.89 6.29
N LYS A 170 -34.22 10.00 7.41
CA LYS A 170 -34.60 10.82 8.57
C LYS A 170 -34.69 12.32 8.31
N GLN A 171 -34.07 12.82 7.25
CA GLN A 171 -34.09 14.25 6.92
C GLN A 171 -35.21 14.61 5.94
N ASN A 172 -35.76 13.61 5.25
CA ASN A 172 -36.88 13.76 4.31
C ASN A 172 -38.23 13.40 4.96
N ALA A 173 -38.24 13.04 6.26
CA ALA A 173 -39.41 12.77 7.09
C ALA A 173 -39.61 13.91 8.09
#